data_AF-A0A1M4X474-F1
#
_entry.id   AF-A0A1M4X474-F1
#
_cell.length_a   1.000
_cell.length_b   1.000
_cell.length_c   1.000
_cell.angle_alpha   90.00
_cell.angle_beta   90.00
_cell.angle_gamma   90.00
#
_symmetry.space_group_name_H-M   'P 1'
#
loop_
_entity.id
_entity.type
_entity.pdbx_description
1 polymer ?
#
loop_
_entity_poly.entity_id
_entity_poly.type
_entity_poly.pdbx_seq_one_letter_code
_entity_poly.pdbx_strand_id
1 'polypeptide(L)'
;MKTSIPSPIRLSCLFLLAVAALAGCGGNDAPALDDTAAHCFDDALHTPGNTLVVTYQDPQQDASVNVFTKTIQTLSDNAEFAGETGLKQIEEKVVRQAFFTMGWGNYTRHLFMRPHEDQSHTVYGSTYESGQALAWSRSTTVYTPAYRDSLRLLKKDETLEYTQTGNVHIQQNVSPYEYDRHIESKVTARYLGDEKISVPAGEFTACKFTINERTEWVYRGAVLKALTGETESYRVQKIELNGQPY
;
A
#
# COMPACT_ATOMS: atom_id res chain seq x y z
N MET A 1 38.53 52.34 45.73
CA MET A 1 38.99 52.45 47.15
C MET A 1 39.09 51.04 47.75
N LYS A 2 39.70 50.86 48.94
CA LYS A 2 39.96 49.54 49.56
C LYS A 2 39.00 49.23 50.74
N THR A 3 38.45 48.01 50.76
CA THR A 3 37.96 47.17 51.89
C THR A 3 37.58 45.78 51.31
N SER A 4 37.77 44.56 51.86
CA SER A 4 38.45 44.00 53.05
C SER A 4 37.77 44.18 54.42
N ILE A 5 37.68 43.21 55.36
CA ILE A 5 38.11 41.77 55.46
C ILE A 5 37.55 41.17 56.80
N PRO A 6 37.48 39.84 57.10
CA PRO A 6 37.39 38.59 56.30
C PRO A 6 36.29 37.59 56.83
N SER A 7 36.31 36.32 56.36
CA SER A 7 36.18 34.99 57.07
C SER A 7 35.59 34.82 58.50
N PRO A 8 35.35 33.57 58.99
CA PRO A 8 34.79 32.34 58.35
C PRO A 8 33.79 31.59 59.28
N ILE A 9 33.25 30.44 58.84
CA ILE A 9 33.03 29.26 59.71
C ILE A 9 33.18 27.98 58.86
N ARG A 10 33.81 26.95 59.42
CA ARG A 10 33.75 25.56 58.94
C ARG A 10 32.92 24.75 59.93
N LEU A 11 32.09 23.84 59.44
CA LEU A 11 31.88 22.59 60.17
C LEU A 11 31.66 21.45 59.17
N SER A 12 32.57 20.48 59.19
CA SER A 12 32.44 19.25 58.41
C SER A 12 31.59 18.26 59.21
N CYS A 13 30.69 17.53 58.54
CA CYS A 13 30.25 16.24 59.02
C CYS A 13 30.27 15.25 57.86
N LEU A 14 31.13 14.24 57.97
CA LEU A 14 31.13 13.08 57.09
C LEU A 14 29.95 12.19 57.49
N PHE A 15 29.21 11.68 56.52
CA PHE A 15 28.74 10.29 56.61
C PHE A 15 28.60 9.70 55.21
N LEU A 16 29.18 8.52 55.00
CA LEU A 16 28.94 7.74 53.79
C LEU A 16 27.63 6.98 53.94
N LEU A 17 26.84 6.92 52.88
CA LEU A 17 26.10 5.70 52.57
C LEU A 17 25.81 5.65 51.06
N ALA A 18 26.47 4.71 50.38
CA ALA A 18 26.19 4.43 48.98
C ALA A 18 24.98 3.51 48.89
N VAL A 19 23.91 3.98 48.24
CA VAL A 19 22.81 3.13 47.78
C VAL A 19 22.62 3.41 46.29
N ALA A 20 23.02 2.45 45.45
CA ALA A 20 22.80 2.51 44.01
C ALA A 20 21.33 2.20 43.70
N ALA A 21 20.47 3.20 43.87
CA ALA A 21 19.07 3.11 43.49
C ALA A 21 18.92 3.24 41.95
N LEU A 22 19.11 2.12 41.25
CA LEU A 22 18.64 1.94 39.88
C LEU A 22 17.10 1.89 39.86
N ALA A 23 16.47 3.05 40.09
CA ALA A 23 15.07 3.27 39.76
C ALA A 23 14.96 3.25 38.23
N GLY A 24 14.63 2.09 37.68
CA GLY A 24 14.69 1.82 36.25
C GLY A 24 13.82 2.78 35.43
N CYS A 25 14.20 2.99 34.17
CA CYS A 25 13.40 3.74 33.22
C CYS A 25 12.00 3.12 33.14
N GLY A 26 10.98 3.88 33.55
CA GLY A 26 9.60 3.67 33.14
C GLY A 26 9.43 4.05 31.66
N GLY A 27 10.20 3.41 30.78
CA GLY A 27 9.98 3.47 29.35
C GLY A 27 8.66 2.78 29.07
N ASN A 28 7.73 3.50 28.45
CA ASN A 28 6.59 2.87 27.81
C ASN A 28 7.10 2.17 26.54
N ASP A 29 7.70 0.99 26.72
CA ASP A 29 7.96 0.04 25.65
C ASP A 29 6.62 -0.54 25.17
N ALA A 30 5.82 0.33 24.55
CA ALA A 30 4.89 -0.12 23.53
C ALA A 30 5.73 -0.90 22.50
N PRO A 31 5.35 -2.15 22.16
CA PRO A 31 6.17 -2.99 21.31
C PRO A 31 6.40 -2.28 19.98
N ALA A 32 7.66 -2.10 19.60
CA ALA A 32 8.04 -1.29 18.44
C ALA A 32 7.36 -1.83 17.17
N LEU A 33 6.42 -1.05 16.63
CA LEU A 33 5.80 -1.27 15.31
C LEU A 33 6.80 -0.92 14.18
N ASP A 34 7.91 -0.28 14.54
CA ASP A 34 8.73 0.60 13.71
C ASP A 34 9.69 -0.12 12.74
N ASP A 35 9.83 -1.44 12.83
CA ASP A 35 10.69 -2.24 11.94
C ASP A 35 9.95 -2.81 10.70
N THR A 36 8.61 -2.69 10.64
CA THR A 36 7.78 -3.27 9.57
C THR A 36 7.30 -2.24 8.54
N ALA A 37 7.00 -2.71 7.33
CA ALA A 37 6.41 -1.88 6.29
C ALA A 37 4.96 -1.42 6.57
N ALA A 38 4.34 -1.86 7.67
CA ALA A 38 2.94 -1.58 8.00
C ALA A 38 2.61 -0.08 8.03
N HIS A 39 3.56 0.74 8.49
CA HIS A 39 3.43 2.20 8.56
C HIS A 39 3.27 2.88 7.18
N CYS A 40 3.62 2.19 6.09
CA CYS A 40 3.41 2.63 4.71
C CYS A 40 2.03 2.24 4.15
N PHE A 41 1.10 1.77 4.97
CA PHE A 41 -0.28 1.47 4.59
C PHE A 41 -1.24 2.15 5.55
N ASP A 42 -2.24 2.86 5.02
CA ASP A 42 -3.24 3.56 5.84
C ASP A 42 -4.57 2.79 5.79
N ASP A 43 -4.94 2.15 6.91
CA ASP A 43 -6.19 1.41 7.03
C ASP A 43 -7.43 2.31 6.97
N ALA A 44 -7.29 3.64 7.11
CA ALA A 44 -8.38 4.57 6.84
C ALA A 44 -8.82 4.52 5.37
N LEU A 45 -7.93 4.20 4.42
CA LEU A 45 -8.31 4.02 3.00
C LEU A 45 -9.27 2.84 2.79
N HIS A 46 -9.21 1.84 3.67
CA HIS A 46 -10.11 0.68 3.67
C HIS A 46 -11.37 0.91 4.53
N THR A 47 -11.70 2.15 4.88
CA THR A 47 -12.93 2.53 5.59
C THR A 47 -14.01 2.97 4.58
N PRO A 48 -15.27 2.50 4.70
CA PRO A 48 -16.38 2.96 3.84
C PRO A 48 -16.54 4.48 3.80
N GLY A 49 -16.77 5.02 2.61
CA GLY A 49 -16.92 6.47 2.38
C GLY A 49 -15.61 7.22 2.12
N ASN A 50 -14.44 6.63 2.43
CA ASN A 50 -13.16 7.18 1.99
C ASN A 50 -12.88 6.83 0.52
N THR A 51 -12.38 7.82 -0.24
CA THR A 51 -12.02 7.70 -1.66
C THR A 51 -10.63 8.29 -1.89
N LEU A 52 -9.67 7.43 -2.23
CA LEU A 52 -8.36 7.85 -2.73
C LEU A 52 -8.44 8.07 -4.24
N VAL A 53 -7.87 9.18 -4.73
CA VAL A 53 -7.70 9.47 -6.16
C VAL A 53 -6.22 9.72 -6.43
N VAL A 54 -5.62 8.88 -7.28
CA VAL A 54 -4.21 8.96 -7.65
C VAL A 54 -4.10 9.16 -9.16
N THR A 55 -3.56 10.29 -9.59
CA THR A 55 -3.30 10.58 -11.01
C THR A 55 -1.83 10.31 -11.33
N TYR A 56 -1.60 9.51 -12.37
CA TYR A 56 -0.31 9.00 -12.80
C TYR A 56 0.05 9.50 -14.21
N GLN A 57 1.34 9.49 -14.50
CA GLN A 57 1.92 9.64 -15.83
C GLN A 57 2.82 8.44 -16.12
N ASP A 58 2.66 7.82 -17.28
CA ASP A 58 3.69 6.96 -17.90
C ASP A 58 4.73 7.88 -18.58
N PRO A 59 6.01 7.83 -18.17
CA PRO A 59 7.04 8.72 -18.69
C PRO A 59 7.70 8.23 -19.99
N GLN A 60 7.39 7.03 -20.47
CA GLN A 60 7.98 6.44 -21.68
C GLN A 60 7.29 6.93 -22.97
N GLN A 61 6.20 7.68 -22.82
CA GLN A 61 5.34 8.15 -23.90
C GLN A 61 5.08 9.66 -23.77
N ASP A 62 4.41 10.25 -24.76
CA ASP A 62 4.09 11.68 -24.74
C ASP A 62 3.29 12.07 -23.48
N ALA A 63 3.80 13.09 -22.79
CA ALA A 63 3.29 13.57 -21.51
C ALA A 63 1.83 14.07 -21.56
N SER A 64 1.35 14.47 -22.73
CA SER A 64 -0.05 14.90 -22.96
C SER A 64 -1.01 13.73 -23.20
N VAL A 65 -0.49 12.54 -23.49
CA VAL A 65 -1.29 11.37 -23.92
C VAL A 65 -1.45 10.38 -22.76
N ASN A 66 -0.39 10.05 -22.03
CA ASN A 66 -0.42 8.93 -21.07
C ASN A 66 -0.56 9.33 -19.60
N VAL A 67 -1.50 10.23 -19.33
CA VAL A 67 -2.03 10.47 -17.98
C VAL A 67 -3.20 9.52 -17.71
N PHE A 68 -3.25 8.93 -16.51
CA PHE A 68 -4.37 8.11 -16.06
C PHE A 68 -4.68 8.30 -14.58
N THR A 69 -5.95 8.24 -14.21
CA THR A 69 -6.41 8.39 -12.82
C THR A 69 -6.91 7.04 -12.30
N LYS A 70 -6.37 6.60 -11.16
CA LYS A 70 -6.87 5.47 -10.37
C LYS A 70 -7.67 6.02 -9.18
N THR A 71 -8.95 5.70 -9.11
CA THR A 71 -9.77 5.86 -7.90
C THR A 71 -9.74 4.56 -7.11
N ILE A 72 -9.65 4.62 -5.79
CA ILE A 72 -9.78 3.49 -4.87
C ILE A 72 -10.80 3.86 -3.79
N GLN A 73 -11.81 3.03 -3.56
CA GLN A 73 -12.83 3.25 -2.53
C GLN A 73 -13.36 1.94 -1.94
N THR A 74 -13.78 1.98 -0.68
CA THR A 74 -14.42 0.84 -0.01
C THR A 74 -15.94 0.90 -0.23
N LEU A 75 -16.49 -0.06 -0.97
CA LEU A 75 -17.92 -0.12 -1.29
C LEU A 75 -18.77 -0.81 -0.22
N SER A 76 -18.21 -1.80 0.47
CA SER A 76 -18.92 -2.58 1.49
C SER A 76 -17.93 -3.26 2.44
N ASP A 77 -18.32 -3.38 3.71
CA ASP A 77 -17.63 -4.17 4.75
C ASP A 77 -18.34 -5.51 5.04
N ASN A 78 -19.43 -5.80 4.33
CA ASN A 78 -20.18 -7.05 4.43
C ASN A 78 -20.61 -7.53 3.03
N ALA A 79 -19.64 -7.64 2.12
CA ALA A 79 -19.83 -8.27 0.82
C ALA A 79 -19.80 -9.81 0.94
N GLU A 80 -20.37 -10.47 -0.05
CA GLU A 80 -20.25 -11.91 -0.29
C GLU A 80 -19.55 -12.15 -1.63
N PHE A 81 -18.62 -13.10 -1.68
CA PHE A 81 -17.94 -13.50 -2.91
C PHE A 81 -17.58 -14.99 -2.85
N ALA A 82 -17.91 -15.75 -3.90
CA ALA A 82 -17.64 -17.19 -4.00
C ALA A 82 -18.12 -18.05 -2.80
N GLY A 83 -19.18 -17.61 -2.11
CA GLY A 83 -19.74 -18.26 -0.91
C GLY A 83 -19.10 -17.83 0.43
N GLU A 84 -18.09 -16.96 0.41
CA GLU A 84 -17.49 -16.35 1.60
C GLU A 84 -18.14 -14.99 1.89
N THR A 85 -18.62 -14.81 3.12
CA THR A 85 -19.40 -13.63 3.58
C THR A 85 -18.58 -12.74 4.52
N GLY A 86 -19.06 -11.54 4.85
CA GLY A 86 -18.33 -10.63 5.75
C GLY A 86 -16.98 -10.17 5.17
N LEU A 87 -16.93 -9.92 3.86
CA LEU A 87 -15.75 -9.45 3.15
C LEU A 87 -15.79 -7.94 2.94
N LYS A 88 -14.63 -7.29 2.95
CA LYS A 88 -14.46 -5.95 2.38
C LYS A 88 -14.43 -6.05 0.85
N GLN A 89 -15.23 -5.21 0.20
CA GLN A 89 -15.22 -4.99 -1.26
C GLN A 89 -14.57 -3.63 -1.55
N ILE A 90 -13.38 -3.66 -2.13
CA ILE A 90 -12.66 -2.46 -2.59
C ILE A 90 -12.87 -2.32 -4.09
N GLU A 91 -13.40 -1.18 -4.55
CA GLU A 91 -13.36 -0.81 -5.97
C GLU A 91 -12.03 -0.10 -6.27
N GLU A 92 -11.36 -0.54 -7.33
CA GLU A 92 -10.34 0.22 -8.02
C GLU A 92 -10.82 0.53 -9.45
N LYS A 93 -10.84 1.81 -9.81
CA LYS A 93 -11.30 2.27 -11.12
C LYS A 93 -10.20 3.07 -11.81
N VAL A 94 -9.78 2.65 -13.00
CA VAL A 94 -8.76 3.33 -13.80
C VAL A 94 -9.38 3.94 -15.05
N VAL A 95 -9.11 5.24 -15.25
CA VAL A 95 -9.53 6.02 -16.42
C VAL A 95 -8.30 6.70 -17.03
N ARG A 96 -7.97 6.39 -18.28
CA ARG A 96 -6.94 7.05 -19.09
C ARG A 96 -7.50 8.29 -19.76
N GLN A 97 -6.68 9.33 -19.89
CA GLN A 97 -7.07 10.58 -20.56
C GLN A 97 -6.94 10.50 -22.09
N ALA A 98 -6.05 9.65 -22.62
CA ALA A 98 -5.94 9.41 -24.06
C ALA A 98 -7.22 8.85 -24.68
N PHE A 99 -7.61 9.43 -25.82
CA PHE A 99 -8.80 9.05 -26.57
C PHE A 99 -8.58 7.79 -27.45
N PHE A 100 -8.16 6.68 -26.84
CA PHE A 100 -8.28 5.37 -27.49
C PHE A 100 -9.77 5.10 -27.73
N THR A 101 -10.20 5.09 -28.98
CA THR A 101 -11.62 5.08 -29.40
C THR A 101 -12.42 3.83 -28.98
N MET A 102 -11.73 2.80 -28.47
CA MET A 102 -12.33 1.58 -27.91
C MET A 102 -12.25 1.51 -26.37
N GLY A 103 -11.67 2.52 -25.71
CA GLY A 103 -11.50 2.59 -24.25
C GLY A 103 -10.53 1.58 -23.64
N TRP A 104 -9.58 1.06 -24.43
CA TRP A 104 -8.61 0.07 -23.95
C TRP A 104 -7.70 0.67 -22.88
N GLY A 105 -7.50 -0.07 -21.78
CA GLY A 105 -6.76 0.40 -20.61
C GLY A 105 -7.58 1.17 -19.58
N ASN A 106 -8.88 1.41 -19.82
CA ASN A 106 -9.84 1.76 -18.77
C ASN A 106 -10.41 0.47 -18.15
N TYR A 107 -10.55 0.43 -16.83
CA TYR A 107 -11.15 -0.70 -16.12
C TYR A 107 -11.77 -0.34 -14.77
N THR A 108 -12.66 -1.21 -14.28
CA THR A 108 -13.08 -1.29 -12.88
C THR A 108 -12.73 -2.69 -12.35
N ARG A 109 -12.13 -2.76 -11.17
CA ARG A 109 -11.80 -3.99 -10.44
C ARG A 109 -12.45 -3.94 -9.06
N HIS A 110 -13.16 -4.99 -8.67
CA HIS A 110 -13.54 -5.19 -7.27
C HIS A 110 -12.64 -6.26 -6.66
N LEU A 111 -11.94 -5.94 -5.58
CA LEU A 111 -11.18 -6.88 -4.76
C LEU A 111 -12.05 -7.31 -3.57
N PHE A 112 -12.08 -8.60 -3.28
CA PHE A 112 -12.82 -9.17 -2.15
C PHE A 112 -11.85 -9.79 -1.14
N MET A 113 -11.79 -9.21 0.06
CA MET A 113 -10.78 -9.55 1.06
C MET A 113 -11.29 -9.45 2.50
N ARG A 114 -10.66 -10.19 3.42
CA ARG A 114 -10.93 -10.16 4.86
C ARG A 114 -9.66 -9.67 5.59
N PRO A 115 -9.70 -8.53 6.31
CA PRO A 115 -8.56 -8.06 7.09
C PRO A 115 -8.35 -8.93 8.35
N HIS A 116 -7.13 -8.93 8.88
CA HIS A 116 -6.74 -9.59 10.13
C HIS A 116 -6.26 -8.57 11.16
N GLU A 117 -6.20 -8.97 12.43
CA GLU A 117 -5.71 -8.14 13.55
C GLU A 117 -4.24 -7.72 13.39
N ASP A 118 -3.44 -8.51 12.66
CA ASP A 118 -2.04 -8.22 12.31
C ASP A 118 -1.90 -7.41 11.00
N GLN A 119 -2.94 -6.69 10.58
CA GLN A 119 -3.01 -5.84 9.38
C GLN A 119 -2.78 -6.55 8.04
N SER A 120 -2.51 -7.86 8.03
CA SER A 120 -2.54 -8.69 6.82
C SER A 120 -3.98 -8.85 6.30
N HIS A 121 -4.11 -9.30 5.05
CA HIS A 121 -5.41 -9.46 4.39
C HIS A 121 -5.51 -10.83 3.71
N THR A 122 -6.58 -11.61 3.93
CA THR A 122 -6.87 -12.77 3.08
C THR A 122 -7.67 -12.31 1.86
N VAL A 123 -7.14 -12.57 0.66
CA VAL A 123 -7.76 -12.19 -0.62
C VAL A 123 -8.43 -13.40 -1.25
N TYR A 124 -9.75 -13.31 -1.40
CA TYR A 124 -10.61 -14.38 -1.92
C TYR A 124 -10.74 -14.35 -3.44
N GLY A 125 -10.62 -13.17 -4.03
CA GLY A 125 -10.70 -13.01 -5.48
C GLY A 125 -10.92 -11.58 -5.93
N SER A 126 -11.26 -11.46 -7.21
CA SER A 126 -11.69 -10.19 -7.79
C SER A 126 -12.64 -10.38 -8.98
N THR A 127 -13.49 -9.39 -9.21
CA THR A 127 -14.09 -9.16 -10.53
C THR A 127 -13.35 -8.03 -11.23
N TYR A 128 -13.18 -8.11 -12.54
CA TYR A 128 -12.54 -7.09 -13.37
C TYR A 128 -13.35 -6.89 -14.65
N GLU A 129 -13.62 -5.64 -15.00
CA GLU A 129 -14.31 -5.24 -16.23
C GLU A 129 -13.52 -4.13 -16.93
N SER A 130 -13.29 -4.27 -18.23
CA SER A 130 -12.50 -3.30 -19.02
C SER A 130 -13.06 -3.09 -20.42
N GLY A 131 -12.83 -1.90 -20.99
CA GLY A 131 -13.29 -1.52 -22.32
C GLY A 131 -14.55 -0.64 -22.30
N GLN A 132 -15.41 -0.79 -23.32
CA GLN A 132 -16.64 0.00 -23.51
C GLN A 132 -17.77 -0.87 -24.08
N ALA A 133 -18.99 -0.32 -24.19
CA ALA A 133 -20.20 -1.06 -24.60
C ALA A 133 -20.06 -1.87 -25.91
N LEU A 134 -19.30 -1.37 -26.89
CA LEU A 134 -19.03 -2.07 -28.16
C LEU A 134 -17.89 -3.09 -28.09
N ALA A 135 -17.02 -3.00 -27.08
CA ALA A 135 -15.84 -3.83 -26.93
C ALA A 135 -15.41 -3.91 -25.45
N TRP A 136 -15.84 -4.96 -24.75
CA TRP A 136 -15.52 -5.20 -23.35
C TRP A 136 -14.99 -6.61 -23.09
N SER A 137 -14.22 -6.73 -22.01
CA SER A 137 -13.80 -8.00 -21.41
C SER A 137 -14.11 -7.95 -19.92
N ARG A 138 -14.79 -8.98 -19.43
CA ARG A 138 -15.06 -9.22 -18.01
C ARG A 138 -14.31 -10.48 -17.57
N SER A 139 -13.88 -10.50 -16.32
CA SER A 139 -13.31 -11.71 -15.72
C SER A 139 -13.52 -11.76 -14.21
N THR A 140 -13.82 -12.96 -13.71
CA THR A 140 -13.93 -13.25 -12.28
C THR A 140 -12.83 -14.23 -11.89
N THR A 141 -11.92 -13.79 -11.02
CA THR A 141 -10.86 -14.61 -10.43
C THR A 141 -11.30 -15.05 -9.04
N VAL A 142 -11.35 -16.36 -8.80
CA VAL A 142 -11.54 -16.96 -7.47
C VAL A 142 -10.26 -17.69 -7.08
N TYR A 143 -9.67 -17.32 -5.94
CA TYR A 143 -8.47 -17.98 -5.42
C TYR A 143 -8.84 -19.20 -4.58
N THR A 144 -8.13 -20.31 -4.79
CA THR A 144 -8.37 -21.58 -4.11
C THR A 144 -7.03 -22.27 -3.82
N PRO A 145 -6.56 -22.28 -2.56
CA PRO A 145 -7.09 -21.52 -1.42
C PRO A 145 -6.99 -20.00 -1.62
N ALA A 146 -7.79 -19.24 -0.88
CA ALA A 146 -7.60 -17.79 -0.76
C ALA A 146 -6.22 -17.50 -0.13
N TYR A 147 -5.46 -16.57 -0.72
CA TYR A 147 -4.09 -16.28 -0.27
C TYR A 147 -4.05 -15.20 0.81
N ARG A 148 -3.01 -15.19 1.63
CA ARG A 148 -2.76 -14.14 2.64
C ARG A 148 -1.74 -13.14 2.10
N ASP A 149 -2.17 -11.90 1.89
CA ASP A 149 -1.28 -10.77 1.68
C ASP A 149 -0.73 -10.30 3.02
N SER A 150 0.55 -10.62 3.25
CA SER A 150 1.32 -10.20 4.42
C SER A 150 2.40 -9.17 4.06
N LEU A 151 2.31 -8.46 2.92
CA LEU A 151 3.31 -7.49 2.45
C LEU A 151 3.65 -6.44 3.52
N ARG A 152 2.64 -6.06 4.32
CA ARG A 152 2.73 -5.09 5.42
C ARG A 152 3.57 -5.57 6.61
N LEU A 153 3.62 -6.88 6.84
CA LEU A 153 4.31 -7.50 7.97
C LEU A 153 5.81 -7.69 7.73
N LEU A 154 6.28 -7.50 6.50
CA LEU A 154 7.70 -7.57 6.17
C LEU A 154 8.49 -6.53 6.94
N LYS A 155 9.58 -6.99 7.57
CA LYS A 155 10.65 -6.11 8.03
C LYS A 155 11.63 -5.81 6.91
N LYS A 156 12.50 -4.83 7.13
CA LYS A 156 13.53 -4.46 6.17
C LYS A 156 14.38 -5.69 5.78
N ASP A 157 14.59 -5.84 4.48
CA ASP A 157 15.30 -6.93 3.80
C ASP A 157 14.65 -8.33 3.88
N GLU A 158 13.51 -8.49 4.59
CA GLU A 158 12.71 -9.72 4.54
C GLU A 158 12.00 -9.90 3.19
N THR A 159 11.76 -11.15 2.81
CA THR A 159 11.11 -11.55 1.55
C THR A 159 9.93 -12.48 1.82
N LEU A 160 8.75 -12.08 1.35
CA LEU A 160 7.53 -12.88 1.29
C LEU A 160 7.48 -13.62 -0.04
N GLU A 161 7.32 -14.93 -0.02
CA GLU A 161 7.01 -15.73 -1.21
C GLU A 161 5.71 -16.49 -1.01
N TYR A 162 4.81 -16.45 -2.00
CA TYR A 162 3.60 -17.25 -2.04
C TYR A 162 3.17 -17.55 -3.47
N THR A 163 2.37 -18.60 -3.66
CA THR A 163 1.75 -18.91 -4.96
C THR A 163 0.26 -18.59 -4.88
N GLN A 164 -0.22 -17.78 -5.83
CA GLN A 164 -1.64 -17.58 -6.08
C GLN A 164 -2.13 -18.72 -6.99
N THR A 165 -2.99 -19.60 -6.46
CA THR A 165 -3.70 -20.63 -7.24
C THR A 165 -5.20 -20.31 -7.28
N GLY A 166 -5.86 -20.62 -8.39
CA GLY A 166 -7.29 -20.33 -8.53
C GLY A 166 -7.84 -20.59 -9.92
N ASN A 167 -9.06 -20.15 -10.15
CA ASN A 167 -9.70 -20.19 -11.47
C ASN A 167 -10.11 -18.78 -11.90
N VAL A 168 -9.93 -18.48 -13.18
CA VAL A 168 -10.40 -17.25 -13.81
C VAL A 168 -11.42 -17.60 -14.87
N HIS A 169 -12.66 -17.18 -14.63
CA HIS A 169 -13.73 -17.18 -15.62
C HIS A 169 -13.64 -15.90 -16.45
N ILE A 170 -13.72 -15.98 -17.79
CA ILE A 170 -13.53 -14.84 -18.71
C ILE A 170 -14.68 -14.79 -19.72
N GLN A 171 -15.26 -13.61 -19.92
CA GLN A 171 -16.34 -13.33 -20.89
C GLN A 171 -15.99 -12.10 -21.74
N GLN A 172 -16.28 -12.16 -23.05
CA GLN A 172 -16.00 -11.08 -24.01
C GLN A 172 -17.16 -10.92 -25.02
N ASN A 173 -17.35 -9.70 -25.57
CA ASN A 173 -18.39 -9.44 -26.58
C ASN A 173 -17.87 -9.23 -28.01
N VAL A 174 -16.63 -8.77 -28.19
CA VAL A 174 -16.02 -8.52 -29.53
C VAL A 174 -15.90 -9.83 -30.32
N SER A 175 -15.65 -10.92 -29.60
CA SER A 175 -15.90 -12.28 -30.05
C SER A 175 -16.55 -13.00 -28.85
N PRO A 176 -17.67 -13.72 -29.03
CA PRO A 176 -18.44 -14.30 -27.93
C PRO A 176 -17.76 -15.57 -27.41
N TYR A 177 -16.60 -15.39 -26.79
CA TYR A 177 -15.87 -16.43 -26.08
C TYR A 177 -16.08 -16.27 -24.58
N GLU A 178 -16.56 -17.35 -23.98
CA GLU A 178 -16.70 -17.55 -22.56
C GLU A 178 -15.87 -18.79 -22.21
N TYR A 179 -14.92 -18.67 -21.28
CA TYR A 179 -14.05 -19.78 -20.90
C TYR A 179 -13.50 -19.61 -19.49
N ASP A 180 -13.32 -20.75 -18.83
CA ASP A 180 -12.58 -20.87 -17.58
C ASP A 180 -11.12 -21.26 -17.87
N ARG A 181 -10.20 -20.73 -17.06
CA ARG A 181 -8.81 -21.22 -17.00
C ARG A 181 -8.38 -21.37 -15.55
N HIS A 182 -7.60 -22.41 -15.27
CA HIS A 182 -6.82 -22.45 -14.05
C HIS A 182 -5.73 -21.37 -14.11
N ILE A 183 -5.37 -20.80 -12.96
CA ILE A 183 -4.20 -19.93 -12.81
C ILE A 183 -3.32 -20.43 -11.67
N GLU A 184 -2.01 -20.39 -11.92
CA GLU A 184 -0.96 -20.49 -10.92
C GLU A 184 0.03 -19.34 -11.18
N SER A 185 0.36 -18.57 -10.15
CA SER A 185 1.30 -17.45 -10.27
C SER A 185 2.10 -17.29 -8.98
N LYS A 186 3.43 -17.40 -9.07
CA LYS A 186 4.31 -17.08 -7.94
C LYS A 186 4.41 -15.57 -7.76
N VAL A 187 4.27 -15.12 -6.52
CA VAL A 187 4.59 -13.77 -6.07
C VAL A 187 5.76 -13.85 -5.10
N THR A 188 6.80 -13.07 -5.39
CA THR A 188 7.96 -12.84 -4.52
C THR A 188 8.01 -11.34 -4.25
N ALA A 189 7.95 -10.93 -2.98
CA ALA A 189 7.96 -9.53 -2.58
C ALA A 189 8.98 -9.31 -1.46
N ARG A 190 9.94 -8.40 -1.67
CA ARG A 190 10.95 -8.00 -0.69
C ARG A 190 10.78 -6.53 -0.31
N TYR A 191 10.79 -6.24 0.99
CA TYR A 191 10.85 -4.87 1.50
C TYR A 191 12.32 -4.43 1.64
N LEU A 192 12.67 -3.25 1.14
CA LEU A 192 14.04 -2.73 1.12
C LEU A 192 14.30 -1.63 2.17
N GLY A 193 13.28 -1.30 2.97
CA GLY A 193 13.29 -0.14 3.87
C GLY A 193 12.71 1.11 3.21
N ASP A 194 12.71 2.20 3.98
CA ASP A 194 12.20 3.50 3.54
C ASP A 194 13.19 4.26 2.66
N GLU A 195 12.67 4.94 1.65
CA GLU A 195 13.43 5.84 0.78
C GLU A 195 12.70 7.17 0.65
N LYS A 196 13.44 8.29 0.79
CA LYS A 196 12.90 9.61 0.45
C LYS A 196 12.86 9.74 -1.06
N ILE A 197 11.67 9.97 -1.61
CA ILE A 197 11.40 10.11 -3.04
C ILE A 197 10.74 11.47 -3.33
N SER A 198 11.22 12.13 -4.38
CA SER A 198 10.61 13.35 -4.93
C SER A 198 9.90 13.01 -6.25
N VAL A 199 8.61 13.35 -6.34
CA VAL A 199 7.73 13.14 -7.51
C VAL A 199 6.99 14.44 -7.82
N PRO A 200 6.35 14.62 -8.99
CA PRO A 200 5.60 15.83 -9.29
C PRO A 200 4.47 16.17 -8.31
N ALA A 201 3.97 15.19 -7.54
CA ALA A 201 3.00 15.42 -6.46
C ALA A 201 3.62 15.98 -5.15
N GLY A 202 4.94 15.93 -4.96
CA GLY A 202 5.62 16.35 -3.72
C GLY A 202 6.84 15.51 -3.35
N GLU A 203 7.36 15.72 -2.14
CA GLU A 203 8.38 14.87 -1.53
C GLU A 203 7.77 13.98 -0.43
N PHE A 204 8.11 12.69 -0.45
CA PHE A 204 7.55 11.69 0.45
C PHE A 204 8.66 10.79 1.01
N THR A 205 8.48 10.25 2.21
CA THR A 205 9.19 9.05 2.67
C THR A 205 8.28 7.86 2.39
N ALA A 206 8.76 6.87 1.65
CA ALA A 206 7.95 5.75 1.17
C ALA A 206 8.68 4.41 1.29
N CYS A 207 7.95 3.35 1.65
CA CYS A 207 8.48 1.99 1.68
C CYS A 207 8.84 1.55 0.26
N LYS A 208 10.10 1.15 0.07
CA LYS A 208 10.57 0.62 -1.20
C LYS A 208 10.45 -0.89 -1.23
N PHE A 209 9.74 -1.42 -2.21
CA PHE A 209 9.58 -2.86 -2.41
C PHE A 209 10.14 -3.30 -3.76
N THR A 210 10.60 -4.54 -3.84
CA THR A 210 10.73 -5.26 -5.11
C THR A 210 9.69 -6.38 -5.11
N ILE A 211 8.70 -6.28 -6.02
CA ILE A 211 7.61 -7.24 -6.19
C ILE A 211 7.75 -7.87 -7.58
N ASN A 212 8.07 -9.16 -7.61
CA ASN A 212 8.56 -9.88 -8.77
C ASN A 212 9.72 -9.11 -9.44
N GLU A 213 9.59 -8.72 -10.71
CA GLU A 213 10.63 -7.99 -11.47
C GLU A 213 10.50 -6.45 -11.41
N ARG A 214 9.62 -5.95 -10.53
CA ARG A 214 9.20 -4.55 -10.48
C ARG A 214 9.53 -3.92 -9.14
N THR A 215 10.18 -2.75 -9.14
CA THR A 215 10.43 -1.97 -7.92
C THR A 215 9.33 -0.92 -7.76
N GLU A 216 8.75 -0.81 -6.57
CA GLU A 216 7.68 0.14 -6.22
C GLU A 216 8.06 0.97 -4.99
N TRP A 217 7.61 2.22 -4.95
CA TRP A 217 7.68 3.09 -3.77
C TRP A 217 6.25 3.32 -3.28
N VAL A 218 5.92 2.84 -2.09
CA VAL A 218 4.56 2.86 -1.53
C VAL A 218 4.48 3.83 -0.36
N TYR A 219 3.57 4.80 -0.46
CA TYR A 219 3.22 5.73 0.59
C TYR A 219 1.74 5.58 0.94
N ARG A 220 1.45 5.19 2.19
CA ARG A 220 0.08 4.97 2.70
C ARG A 220 -0.80 4.10 1.78
N GLY A 221 -0.23 3.04 1.20
CA GLY A 221 -0.90 2.13 0.28
C GLY A 221 -1.01 2.61 -1.18
N ALA A 222 -0.61 3.85 -1.47
CA ALA A 222 -0.50 4.37 -2.84
C ALA A 222 0.92 4.16 -3.39
N VAL A 223 1.03 3.57 -4.58
CA VAL A 223 2.31 3.50 -5.30
C VAL A 223 2.62 4.90 -5.85
N LEU A 224 3.71 5.54 -5.41
CA LEU A 224 4.12 6.85 -5.91
C LEU A 224 4.90 6.75 -7.23
N LYS A 225 5.71 5.70 -7.38
CA LYS A 225 6.55 5.41 -8.53
C LYS A 225 6.75 3.92 -8.68
N ALA A 226 6.98 3.45 -9.91
CA ALA A 226 7.54 2.12 -10.14
C ALA A 226 8.54 2.07 -11.30
N LEU A 227 9.48 1.12 -11.22
CA LEU A 227 10.39 0.72 -12.29
C LEU A 227 10.18 -0.75 -12.65
N THR A 228 10.20 -1.09 -13.94
CA THR A 228 10.36 -2.48 -14.41
C THR A 228 11.79 -2.62 -14.94
N GLY A 229 12.64 -3.39 -14.25
CA GLY A 229 14.08 -3.24 -14.39
C GLY A 229 14.51 -1.81 -14.04
N GLU A 230 15.20 -1.13 -14.96
CA GLU A 230 15.59 0.28 -14.81
C GLU A 230 14.55 1.28 -15.32
N THR A 231 13.54 0.83 -16.09
CA THR A 231 12.63 1.73 -16.82
C THR A 231 11.41 2.10 -16.00
N GLU A 232 11.16 3.40 -15.82
CA GLU A 232 10.02 3.92 -15.03
C GLU A 232 8.68 3.59 -15.72
N SER A 233 7.85 2.76 -15.07
CA SER A 233 6.56 2.30 -15.61
C SER A 233 5.47 3.36 -15.41
N TYR A 234 5.51 4.07 -14.28
CA TYR A 234 4.69 5.26 -14.01
C TYR A 234 5.18 6.02 -12.78
N ARG A 235 4.75 7.29 -12.67
CA ARG A 235 4.94 8.17 -11.51
C ARG A 235 3.68 9.00 -11.22
N VAL A 236 3.41 9.26 -9.93
CA VAL A 236 2.29 10.08 -9.49
C VAL A 236 2.48 11.56 -9.82
N GLN A 237 1.41 12.19 -10.32
CA GLN A 237 1.29 13.63 -10.59
C GLN A 237 0.46 14.34 -9.53
N LYS A 238 -0.54 13.64 -8.97
CA LYS A 238 -1.45 14.16 -7.94
C LYS A 238 -1.98 13.00 -7.10
N ILE A 239 -2.10 13.20 -5.79
CA ILE A 239 -2.73 12.27 -4.86
C ILE A 239 -3.72 13.04 -3.98
N GLU A 240 -4.93 12.50 -3.81
CA GLU A 240 -6.00 13.11 -3.04
C GLU A 240 -6.77 12.05 -2.23
N LEU A 241 -7.16 12.40 -1.01
CA LEU A 241 -8.12 11.67 -0.20
C LEU A 241 -9.36 12.56 -0.01
N ASN A 242 -10.53 12.07 -0.41
CA ASN A 242 -11.81 12.77 -0.30
C ASN A 242 -11.80 14.18 -0.94
N GLY A 243 -11.01 14.35 -2.01
CA GLY A 243 -10.86 15.63 -2.73
C GLY A 243 -9.97 16.67 -2.02
N GLN A 244 -9.21 16.28 -1.00
CA GLN A 244 -8.12 17.08 -0.41
C GLN A 244 -6.76 16.46 -0.78
N PRO A 245 -5.67 17.24 -0.87
CA PRO A 245 -4.30 16.70 -0.96
C PRO A 245 -4.00 15.76 0.22
N TYR A 246 -3.23 14.69 -0.03
CA TYR A 246 -3.01 13.57 0.91
C TYR A 246 -1.53 13.27 1.14
#